data_AF-A0A8W8J0W2-F1
#
_entry.id   AF-A0A8W8J0W2-F1
#
_cell.length_a   1.000
_cell.length_b   1.000
_cell.length_c   1.000
_cell.angle_alpha   90.00
_cell.angle_beta   90.00
_cell.angle_gamma   90.00
#
_symmetry.space_group_name_H-M   'P 1'
#
loop_
_entity.id
_entity.type
_entity.pdbx_description
1 polymer ?
#
loop_
_entity_poly.entity_id
_entity_poly.type
_entity_poly.pdbx_seq_one_letter_code
_entity_poly.pdbx_strand_id
1 'polypeptide(L)'
;AEAMERLKVFEGIPPPYDKQKRMVVPSALRANRLNPSRKYCDLNRLSHEVGWKYQKVISTLETRRKVKSKNHFERKKFLLALREKAKQNAAKKIAPHQKVIESYGFH
;
A
#
# COMPACT_ATOMS: atom_id res chain seq x y z
N ALA A 1 -0.20 24.00 19.58
CA ALA A 1 -0.05 24.26 18.13
C ALA A 1 0.88 23.25 17.47
N GLU A 2 2.05 22.96 18.05
CA GLU A 2 3.09 22.05 17.52
C GLU A 2 2.60 20.68 17.00
N ALA A 3 1.61 20.06 17.65
CA ALA A 3 1.08 18.76 17.20
C ALA A 3 0.42 18.84 15.81
N MET A 4 -0.26 19.95 15.49
CA MET A 4 -0.90 20.13 14.18
C MET A 4 0.13 20.44 13.08
N GLU A 5 1.27 21.04 13.43
CA GLU A 5 2.36 21.32 12.49
C GLU A 5 3.06 20.03 12.02
N ARG A 6 3.08 19.00 12.86
CA ARG A 6 3.65 17.68 12.53
C ARG A 6 2.74 16.86 11.62
N LEU A 7 1.43 17.14 11.61
CA LEU A 7 0.44 16.41 10.82
C LEU A 7 0.40 16.93 9.38
N LYS A 8 0.55 16.02 8.41
CA LYS A 8 0.40 16.32 6.98
C LYS A 8 -0.71 15.46 6.39
N VAL A 9 -1.70 16.12 5.77
CA VAL A 9 -2.85 15.47 5.12
C VAL A 9 -2.92 15.89 3.66
N PHE A 10 -3.24 14.94 2.77
CA PHE A 10 -3.28 15.17 1.33
C PHE A 10 -4.48 14.44 0.72
N GLU A 11 -5.00 14.99 -0.37
CA GLU A 11 -5.96 14.33 -1.25
C GLU A 11 -5.22 13.55 -2.35
N GLY A 12 -5.57 12.29 -2.55
CA GLY A 12 -4.76 11.37 -3.36
C GLY A 12 -3.39 11.10 -2.73
N ILE A 13 -2.43 10.63 -3.55
CA ILE A 13 -1.10 10.24 -3.06
C ILE A 13 -0.02 10.98 -3.85
N PRO A 14 0.46 12.13 -3.35
CA PRO A 14 1.46 12.92 -4.03
C PRO A 14 2.87 12.31 -3.92
N PRO A 15 3.79 12.63 -4.85
CA PRO A 15 5.22 12.40 -4.65
C PRO A 15 5.71 13.17 -3.40
N PRO A 16 6.54 12.58 -2.52
CA PRO A 16 7.28 11.32 -2.64
C PRO A 16 6.59 10.06 -2.06
N TYR A 17 5.35 10.18 -1.56
CA TYR A 17 4.66 9.10 -0.84
C TYR A 17 4.09 8.00 -1.75
N ASP A 18 3.99 8.27 -3.05
CA ASP A 18 3.49 7.33 -4.05
C ASP A 18 4.33 6.05 -4.16
N LYS A 19 5.63 6.15 -3.88
CA LYS A 19 6.60 5.03 -3.89
C LYS A 19 6.77 4.34 -2.54
N GLN A 20 6.24 4.91 -1.45
CA GLN A 20 6.42 4.39 -0.11
C GLN A 20 5.35 3.34 0.24
N LYS A 21 5.68 2.41 1.13
CA LYS A 21 4.71 1.45 1.67
C LYS A 21 3.78 2.20 2.62
N ARG A 22 2.51 2.29 2.25
CA ARG A 22 1.46 2.91 3.06
C ARG A 22 0.96 1.94 4.12
N MET A 23 0.76 2.45 5.32
CA MET A 23 0.25 1.70 6.46
C MET A 23 -1.26 1.89 6.60
N VAL A 24 -1.92 0.93 7.23
CA VAL A 24 -3.36 0.96 7.53
C VAL A 24 -3.51 0.86 9.04
N VAL A 25 -4.47 1.60 9.61
CA VAL A 25 -4.84 1.53 11.03
C VAL A 25 -6.06 0.62 11.17
N PRO A 26 -5.92 -0.64 11.65
CA PRO A 26 -7.02 -1.60 11.64
C PRO A 26 -8.19 -1.22 12.54
N SER A 27 -7.93 -0.48 13.62
CA SER A 27 -8.94 0.01 14.56
C SER A 27 -9.86 1.10 13.98
N ALA A 28 -9.47 1.72 12.86
CA ALA A 28 -10.25 2.73 12.15
C ALA A 28 -10.80 2.24 10.79
N LEU A 29 -10.54 0.98 10.43
CA LEU A 29 -10.94 0.45 9.13
C LEU A 29 -12.45 0.21 9.06
N ARG A 30 -13.14 0.81 8.09
CA ARG A 30 -14.60 0.66 7.89
C ARG A 30 -15.05 -0.80 7.91
N ALA A 31 -14.35 -1.67 7.20
CA ALA A 31 -14.68 -3.09 7.11
C ALA A 31 -14.68 -3.82 8.47
N ASN A 32 -13.88 -3.34 9.42
CA ASN A 32 -13.78 -3.90 10.77
C ASN A 32 -14.75 -3.23 11.75
N ARG A 33 -15.02 -1.93 11.57
CA ARG A 33 -15.73 -1.10 12.55
C ARG A 33 -17.21 -0.91 12.25
N LEU A 34 -17.66 -1.15 11.03
CA LEU A 34 -19.04 -0.95 10.60
C LEU A 34 -19.67 -2.26 10.16
N ASN A 35 -20.90 -2.52 10.60
CA ASN A 35 -21.69 -3.65 10.11
C ASN A 35 -21.94 -3.50 8.59
N PRO A 36 -21.75 -4.57 7.78
CA PRO A 36 -21.93 -4.53 6.32
C PRO A 36 -23.26 -3.94 5.83
N SER A 37 -24.35 -4.08 6.61
CA SER A 37 -25.68 -3.59 6.25
C SER A 37 -25.88 -2.09 6.52
N ARG A 38 -24.95 -1.41 7.20
CA ARG A 38 -25.08 0.01 7.54
C ARG A 38 -24.58 0.89 6.39
N LYS A 39 -25.38 1.90 6.04
CA LYS A 39 -25.01 2.90 5.03
C LYS A 39 -23.83 3.74 5.54
N TYR A 40 -22.96 4.14 4.63
CA TYR A 40 -21.84 5.05 4.87
C TYR A 40 -21.76 6.09 3.74
N CYS A 41 -21.00 7.14 3.95
CA CYS A 41 -20.73 8.16 2.96
C CYS A 41 -19.25 8.18 2.59
N ASP A 42 -18.95 8.47 1.32
CA ASP A 42 -17.59 8.75 0.87
C ASP A 42 -17.30 10.24 1.01
N LEU A 43 -16.26 10.59 1.76
CA LEU A 43 -15.83 11.98 1.94
C LEU A 43 -15.52 12.66 0.60
N ASN A 44 -15.01 11.91 -0.39
CA ASN A 44 -14.76 12.39 -1.74
C ASN A 44 -16.04 12.88 -2.45
N ARG A 45 -17.18 12.21 -2.23
CA ARG A 45 -18.46 12.61 -2.82
C ARG A 45 -19.05 13.80 -2.08
N LEU A 46 -19.11 13.70 -0.76
CA LEU A 46 -19.62 14.76 0.11
C LEU A 46 -18.89 16.09 -0.13
N SER A 47 -17.55 16.03 -0.17
CA SER A 47 -16.72 17.23 -0.39
C SER A 47 -17.02 17.89 -1.73
N HIS A 48 -17.25 17.09 -2.79
CA HIS A 48 -17.60 17.62 -4.10
C HIS A 48 -18.97 18.30 -4.11
N GLU A 49 -19.97 17.67 -3.49
CA GLU A 49 -21.33 18.23 -3.35
C GLU A 49 -21.35 19.56 -2.60
N VAL A 50 -20.48 19.73 -1.60
CA VAL A 50 -20.34 20.99 -0.84
C VAL A 50 -19.42 22.02 -1.51
N GLY A 51 -18.97 21.76 -2.75
CA GLY A 51 -18.25 22.74 -3.58
C GLY A 51 -16.75 22.51 -3.73
N TRP A 52 -16.19 21.38 -3.29
CA TRP A 52 -14.80 21.02 -3.59
C TRP A 52 -14.62 20.70 -5.08
N LYS A 53 -13.82 21.54 -5.76
CA LYS A 53 -13.71 21.54 -7.22
C LYS A 53 -12.73 20.51 -7.80
N TYR A 54 -11.80 20.01 -6.98
CA TYR A 54 -10.64 19.25 -7.48
C TYR A 54 -10.87 17.73 -7.61
N GLN A 55 -12.09 17.24 -7.37
CA GLN A 55 -12.42 15.80 -7.45
C GLN A 55 -11.95 15.17 -8.78
N LYS A 56 -12.25 15.81 -9.92
CA LYS A 56 -11.86 15.30 -11.25
C LYS A 56 -10.35 15.27 -11.44
N VAL A 57 -9.66 16.34 -11.03
CA VAL A 57 -8.19 16.46 -11.14
C VAL A 57 -7.51 15.34 -10.34
N ILE A 58 -7.93 15.13 -9.10
CA ILE A 58 -7.37 14.08 -8.23
C ILE A 58 -7.64 12.68 -8.82
N SER A 59 -8.84 12.45 -9.36
CA SER A 59 -9.18 11.18 -10.01
C SER A 59 -8.25 10.85 -11.19
N THR A 60 -7.96 11.83 -12.05
CA THR A 60 -7.02 11.67 -13.17
C THR A 60 -5.59 11.39 -12.69
N LEU A 61 -5.12 12.10 -11.67
CA LEU A 61 -3.79 11.90 -11.09
C LEU A 61 -3.64 10.53 -10.42
N GLU A 62 -4.65 10.09 -9.66
CA GLU A 62 -4.67 8.77 -9.02
C GLU A 62 -4.74 7.64 -10.05
N THR A 63 -5.46 7.83 -11.16
CA THR A 63 -5.48 6.88 -12.26
C THR A 63 -4.09 6.70 -12.86
N ARG A 64 -3.39 7.82 -13.15
CA ARG A 64 -2.01 7.80 -13.63
C ARG A 64 -1.07 7.11 -12.63
N ARG A 65 -1.24 7.37 -11.34
CA ARG A 65 -0.44 6.74 -10.27
C ARG A 65 -0.68 5.23 -10.19
N LYS A 66 -1.94 4.78 -10.28
CA LYS A 66 -2.30 3.35 -10.25
C LYS A 66 -1.71 2.58 -11.44
N VAL A 67 -1.67 3.18 -12.63
CA VAL A 67 -1.00 2.58 -13.80
C VAL A 67 0.49 2.34 -13.52
N LYS A 68 1.20 3.36 -13.01
CA LYS A 68 2.62 3.21 -12.63
C LYS A 68 2.83 2.15 -11.54
N SER A 69 1.95 2.14 -10.55
CA SER A 69 2.00 1.16 -9.45
C SER A 69 1.76 -0.27 -9.93
N LYS A 70 0.89 -0.47 -10.94
CA LYS A 70 0.63 -1.78 -11.55
C LYS A 70 1.88 -2.32 -12.25
N ASN A 71 2.52 -1.51 -13.09
CA ASN A 71 3.76 -1.89 -13.79
C ASN A 71 4.87 -2.26 -12.78
N HIS A 72 5.01 -1.48 -11.70
CA HIS A 72 5.96 -1.80 -10.64
C HIS A 72 5.62 -3.14 -9.95
N PHE A 73 4.34 -3.38 -9.65
CA PHE A 73 3.90 -4.63 -9.02
C PHE A 73 4.14 -5.86 -9.89
N GLU A 74 3.87 -5.78 -11.19
CA GLU A 74 4.13 -6.85 -12.15
C GLU A 74 5.63 -7.17 -12.23
N ARG A 75 6.48 -6.15 -12.33
CA ARG A 75 7.94 -6.31 -12.27
C ARG A 75 8.38 -6.96 -10.95
N LYS A 76 7.83 -6.51 -9.81
CA LYS A 76 8.13 -7.08 -8.50
C LYS A 76 7.72 -8.55 -8.42
N LYS A 77 6.56 -8.92 -8.93
CA LYS A 77 6.07 -10.31 -8.97
C LYS A 77 7.00 -11.20 -9.80
N PHE A 78 7.40 -10.73 -10.97
CA PHE A 78 8.36 -11.45 -11.82
C PHE A 78 9.71 -11.66 -11.11
N LEU A 79 10.27 -10.61 -10.52
CA LEU A 79 11.54 -10.69 -9.79
C LEU A 79 11.46 -11.62 -8.57
N LEU A 80 10.31 -11.64 -7.88
CA LEU A 80 10.09 -12.55 -6.76
C LEU A 80 10.11 -14.01 -7.23
N ALA A 81 9.42 -14.33 -8.32
CA ALA A 81 9.42 -15.68 -8.89
C ALA A 81 10.83 -16.11 -9.34
N LEU A 82 11.60 -15.19 -9.93
CA LEU A 82 13.00 -15.47 -10.29
C LEU A 82 13.87 -15.71 -9.06
N ARG A 83 13.66 -14.94 -7.98
CA ARG A 83 14.37 -15.12 -6.71
C ARG A 83 14.09 -16.49 -6.11
N GLU A 84 12.86 -16.97 -6.14
CA GLU A 84 12.52 -18.31 -5.64
C GLU A 84 13.21 -19.42 -6.45
N LYS A 85 13.23 -19.31 -7.78
CA LYS A 85 14.02 -20.24 -8.64
C LYS A 85 15.51 -20.20 -8.31
N ALA A 86 16.07 -19.01 -8.09
CA ALA A 86 17.48 -18.85 -7.73
C ALA A 86 17.80 -19.49 -6.36
N LYS A 87 16.90 -19.35 -5.38
CA LYS A 87 17.04 -20.02 -4.07
C LYS A 87 17.05 -21.54 -4.22
N GLN A 88 16.15 -22.11 -5.03
CA GLN A 88 16.09 -23.55 -5.28
C GLN A 88 17.39 -24.05 -5.93
N ASN A 89 17.90 -23.34 -6.94
CA ASN A 89 19.16 -23.68 -7.59
C ASN A 89 20.36 -23.61 -6.63
N ALA A 90 20.35 -22.67 -5.69
CA ALA A 90 21.42 -22.49 -4.70
C ALA A 90 21.21 -23.30 -3.40
N ALA A 91 20.12 -24.08 -3.28
CA ALA A 91 19.68 -24.70 -2.02
C ALA A 91 20.79 -25.49 -1.30
N LYS A 92 21.57 -26.28 -2.05
CA LYS A 92 22.68 -27.07 -1.48
C LYS A 92 23.77 -26.20 -0.84
N LYS A 93 24.06 -25.03 -1.43
CA LYS A 93 25.10 -24.11 -0.94
C LYS A 93 24.62 -23.32 0.29
N ILE A 94 23.34 -22.98 0.33
CA ILE A 94 22.76 -22.19 1.44
C ILE A 94 22.25 -23.04 2.61
N ALA A 95 22.22 -24.37 2.48
CA ALA A 95 21.67 -25.29 3.48
C ALA A 95 22.22 -25.09 4.91
N PRO A 96 23.53 -24.85 5.14
CA PRO A 96 24.04 -24.58 6.49
C PRO A 96 23.44 -23.31 7.11
N HIS A 97 23.28 -22.26 6.31
CA HIS A 97 22.70 -20.99 6.75
C HIS A 97 21.19 -21.10 6.96
N GLN A 98 20.49 -21.85 6.10
CA GLN A 98 19.06 -22.07 6.23
C GLN A 98 18.72 -22.81 7.55
N LYS A 99 19.52 -23.82 7.94
CA LYS A 99 19.34 -24.51 9.24
C LYS A 99 19.45 -23.56 10.44
N VAL A 100 20.35 -22.57 10.37
CA VAL A 100 20.49 -21.55 11.41
C VAL A 100 19.27 -20.61 11.42
N ILE A 101 18.76 -20.21 10.26
CA ILE A 101 17.54 -19.38 10.16
C ILE A 101 16.33 -20.13 10.75
N GLU A 102 16.21 -21.41 10.45
CA GLU A 102 15.16 -22.31 10.95
C GLU A 102 15.24 -22.52 12.46
N SER A 103 16.43 -22.56 13.07
CA SER A 103 16.56 -22.66 14.52
C SER A 103 16.04 -21.43 15.26
N TYR A 104 15.95 -20.28 14.59
CA TYR A 104 15.33 -19.06 15.13
C TYR A 104 13.82 -18.98 14.84
N GLY A 105 13.22 -20.02 14.25
CA GLY A 105 11.78 -20.08 13.95
C GLY A 105 11.37 -19.34 12.67
N PHE A 106 12.34 -18.99 11.81
CA PHE A 106 12.07 -18.43 10.48
C PHE A 106 12.14 -19.52 9.41
N HIS A 107 11.28 -19.45 8.39
CA HIS A 107 11.27 -20.37 7.25
C HIS A 107 11.68 -19.65 5.96
#